data_AF-G2QQA4-F1
#
_entry.id   AF-G2QQA4-F1
#
_cell.length_a   1.000
_cell.length_b   1.000
_cell.length_c   1.000
_cell.angle_alpha   90.00
_cell.angle_beta   90.00
_cell.angle_gamma   90.00
#
_symmetry.space_group_name_H-M   'P 1'
#
loop_
_entity.id
_entity.type
_entity.pdbx_description
1 polymer ?
#
loop_
_entity_poly.entity_id
_entity_poly.type
_entity_poly.pdbx_seq_one_letter_code
_entity_poly.pdbx_strand_id
1 'polypeptide(L)'
;MEPNASERIPQLKNIAPAIFVPLQDDIFLAEPPRDRAERLKRILETIDYQREGVKENLLYMFEREKKRVVQQAAELEQAQGPSAIKPSLAPAEVDEIIANMEAPGSGRIEDYMIRDVPRLDSSKPVAPNTSLRDKTVTELLAMIEAAVADLEGFERHMAGIKNWYLACLEQEMARLDQAGKRPEER
;
A
#
# COMPACT_ATOMS: atom_id res chain seq x y z
N MET A 1 -7.25 21.13 -29.64
CA MET A 1 -7.39 21.10 -28.17
C MET A 1 -5.99 21.03 -27.62
N GLU A 2 -5.50 22.12 -27.04
CA GLU A 2 -4.21 22.10 -26.34
C GLU A 2 -4.35 21.22 -25.10
N PRO A 3 -3.38 20.34 -24.79
CA PRO A 3 -3.42 19.58 -23.55
C PRO A 3 -3.33 20.58 -22.38
N ASN A 4 -4.37 20.57 -21.55
CA ASN A 4 -4.50 21.43 -20.37
C ASN A 4 -3.19 21.49 -19.59
N ALA A 5 -2.83 22.70 -19.14
CA ALA A 5 -1.72 22.96 -18.24
C ALA A 5 -1.64 21.87 -17.17
N SER A 6 -0.52 21.13 -17.16
CA SER A 6 -0.17 20.11 -16.17
C SER A 6 -0.66 20.48 -14.78
N GLU A 7 -1.78 19.89 -14.33
CA GLU A 7 -2.28 20.08 -12.98
C GLU A 7 -1.17 19.63 -12.03
N ARG A 8 -0.58 20.59 -11.30
CA ARG A 8 0.45 20.26 -10.31
C ARG A 8 -0.21 19.50 -9.18
N ILE A 9 0.01 18.19 -9.13
CA ILE A 9 -0.48 17.33 -8.04
C ILE A 9 0.32 17.66 -6.77
N PRO A 10 -0.30 18.18 -5.69
CA PRO A 10 0.42 18.40 -4.44
C PRO A 10 0.84 17.09 -3.79
N GLN A 11 2.03 17.12 -3.18
CA GLN A 11 2.66 16.00 -2.48
C GLN A 11 1.76 15.42 -1.39
N LEU A 12 1.74 14.09 -1.31
CA LEU A 12 1.10 13.37 -0.23
C LEU A 12 1.88 13.56 1.08
N LYS A 13 1.30 14.28 2.04
CA LYS A 13 1.89 14.47 3.38
C LYS A 13 1.30 13.56 4.45
N ASN A 14 0.03 13.17 4.30
CA ASN A 14 -0.70 12.39 5.29
C ASN A 14 -1.80 11.59 4.60
N ILE A 15 -1.96 10.33 5.00
CA ILE A 15 -2.98 9.39 4.54
C ILE A 15 -4.29 9.44 5.35
N ALA A 16 -4.33 10.19 6.45
CA ALA A 16 -5.51 10.32 7.32
C ALA A 16 -6.82 10.62 6.59
N PRO A 17 -6.86 11.41 5.49
CA PRO A 17 -8.09 11.62 4.74
C PRO A 17 -8.72 10.34 4.15
N ALA A 18 -7.98 9.24 4.03
CA ALA A 18 -8.49 7.99 3.48
C ALA A 18 -9.61 7.36 4.33
N ILE A 19 -9.72 7.72 5.61
CA ILE A 19 -10.74 7.21 6.54
C ILE A 19 -12.17 7.64 6.16
N PHE A 20 -12.32 8.69 5.35
CA PHE A 20 -13.61 9.23 4.99
C PHE A 20 -14.21 8.46 3.82
N VAL A 21 -15.05 7.48 4.16
CA VAL A 21 -15.85 6.71 3.20
C VAL A 21 -17.24 7.34 3.08
N PRO A 22 -17.70 7.68 1.86
CA PRO A 22 -19.06 8.18 1.66
C PRO A 22 -20.11 7.17 2.15
N LEU A 23 -21.21 7.65 2.73
CA LEU A 23 -22.32 6.80 3.13
C LEU A 23 -23.10 6.35 1.89
N GLN A 24 -23.41 5.05 1.80
CA GLN A 24 -24.32 4.52 0.78
C GLN A 24 -25.78 4.61 1.20
N ASP A 25 -26.04 4.42 2.49
CA ASP A 25 -27.39 4.44 3.05
C ASP A 25 -27.72 5.80 3.64
N ASP A 26 -28.96 6.22 3.44
CA ASP A 26 -29.51 7.38 4.13
C ASP A 26 -29.75 7.04 5.61
N ILE A 27 -28.91 7.61 6.47
CA ILE A 27 -28.99 7.46 7.94
C ILE A 27 -30.31 7.98 8.51
N PHE A 28 -31.04 8.85 7.80
CA PHE A 28 -32.32 9.37 8.25
C PHE A 28 -33.49 8.38 8.03
N LEU A 29 -33.31 7.40 7.14
CA LEU A 29 -34.32 6.39 6.81
C LEU A 29 -34.05 5.04 7.49
N ALA A 30 -32.91 4.89 8.17
CA ALA A 30 -32.51 3.65 8.79
C ALA A 30 -33.37 3.31 10.03
N GLU A 31 -34.02 2.15 10.01
CA GLU A 31 -34.71 1.63 11.19
C GLU A 31 -33.70 1.29 12.31
N PRO A 32 -34.02 1.61 13.58
CA PRO A 32 -33.18 1.25 14.71
C PRO A 32 -33.18 -0.28 14.90
N PRO A 33 -32.05 -0.87 15.33
CA PRO A 33 -31.96 -2.31 15.57
C PRO A 33 -32.90 -2.70 16.72
N ARG A 34 -33.63 -3.80 16.54
CA ARG A 34 -34.63 -4.29 17.51
C ARG A 34 -33.95 -4.94 18.71
N ASP A 35 -32.89 -5.70 18.43
CA ASP A 35 -32.16 -6.46 19.44
C ASP A 35 -30.65 -6.18 19.45
N ARG A 36 -29.99 -6.55 20.55
CA ARG A 36 -28.52 -6.44 20.69
C ARG A 36 -27.79 -7.26 19.63
N ALA A 37 -28.28 -8.46 19.30
CA ALA A 37 -27.68 -9.32 18.28
C ALA A 37 -27.78 -8.69 16.87
N GLU A 38 -28.93 -8.10 16.54
CA GLU A 38 -29.13 -7.38 15.28
C GLU A 38 -28.22 -6.15 15.18
N ARG A 39 -28.08 -5.39 16.28
CA ARG A 39 -27.13 -4.28 16.36
C ARG A 39 -25.69 -4.73 16.09
N LEU A 40 -25.25 -5.84 16.69
CA LEU A 40 -23.89 -6.36 16.50
C LEU A 40 -23.65 -6.83 15.05
N LYS A 41 -24.63 -7.47 14.41
CA LYS A 41 -24.56 -7.85 12.99
C LYS A 41 -24.41 -6.62 12.09
N ARG A 42 -25.22 -5.59 12.31
CA ARG A 42 -25.16 -4.34 11.53
C ARG A 42 -23.83 -3.60 11.71
N ILE A 43 -23.26 -3.63 12.92
CA ILE A 43 -21.92 -3.08 13.16
C ILE A 43 -20.86 -3.85 12.36
N LEU A 44 -20.91 -5.18 12.34
CA LEU A 44 -19.97 -6.00 11.56
C LEU A 44 -20.06 -5.74 10.06
N GLU A 45 -21.28 -5.61 9.52
CA GLU A 45 -21.51 -5.22 8.12
C GLU A 45 -20.93 -3.83 7.82
N THR A 46 -21.14 -2.86 8.72
CA THR A 46 -20.60 -1.50 8.58
C THR A 46 -19.06 -1.50 8.62
N ILE A 47 -18.46 -2.32 9.49
CA ILE A 47 -17.00 -2.47 9.59
C ILE A 47 -16.42 -3.00 8.28
N ASP A 48 -17.03 -4.04 7.69
CA ASP A 48 -16.54 -4.61 6.44
C ASP A 48 -16.68 -3.62 5.28
N TYR A 49 -17.80 -2.89 5.22
CA TYR A 49 -18.00 -1.83 4.23
C TYR A 49 -16.96 -0.71 4.35
N GLN A 50 -16.79 -0.16 5.56
CA GLN A 50 -15.83 0.92 5.79
C GLN A 50 -14.39 0.46 5.52
N ARG A 51 -14.05 -0.78 5.88
CA ARG A 51 -12.72 -1.35 5.62
C ARG A 51 -12.38 -1.32 4.13
N GLU A 52 -13.26 -1.80 3.27
CA GLU A 52 -13.02 -1.79 1.82
C GLU A 52 -12.97 -0.36 1.27
N GLY A 53 -13.87 0.52 1.72
CA GLY A 53 -13.85 1.93 1.29
C GLY A 53 -12.55 2.67 1.67
N VAL A 54 -12.03 2.47 2.88
CA VAL A 54 -10.76 3.08 3.30
C VAL A 54 -9.59 2.53 2.50
N LYS A 55 -9.60 1.23 2.19
CA LYS A 55 -8.57 0.58 1.38
C LYS A 55 -8.56 1.13 -0.06
N GLU A 56 -9.73 1.29 -0.68
CA GLU A 56 -9.84 1.93 -2.00
C GLU A 56 -9.32 3.37 -1.97
N ASN A 57 -9.68 4.13 -0.93
CA ASN A 57 -9.20 5.51 -0.75
C ASN A 57 -7.68 5.57 -0.57
N LEU A 58 -7.08 4.66 0.22
CA LEU A 58 -5.63 4.58 0.39
C LEU A 58 -4.95 4.32 -0.95
N LEU A 59 -5.42 3.33 -1.70
CA LEU A 59 -4.89 3.02 -3.04
C LEU A 59 -4.97 4.23 -3.97
N TYR A 60 -6.11 4.91 -4.00
CA TYR A 60 -6.28 6.13 -4.79
C TYR A 60 -5.25 7.22 -4.43
N MET A 61 -4.99 7.43 -3.13
CA MET A 61 -4.01 8.42 -2.68
C MET A 61 -2.58 8.05 -3.12
N PHE A 62 -2.19 6.77 -3.04
CA PHE A 62 -0.88 6.31 -3.50
C PHE A 62 -0.75 6.32 -5.03
N GLU A 63 -1.80 6.00 -5.77
CA GLU A 63 -1.81 6.14 -7.23
C GLU A 63 -1.65 7.58 -7.69
N ARG A 64 -2.29 8.51 -6.99
CA ARG A 64 -2.13 9.94 -7.21
C ARG A 64 -0.70 10.40 -6.93
N GLU A 65 -0.09 9.90 -5.86
CA GLU A 65 1.30 10.19 -5.52
C GLU A 65 2.27 9.61 -6.57
N LYS A 66 2.03 8.37 -7.04
CA LYS A 66 2.78 7.80 -8.17
C LYS A 66 2.73 8.69 -9.40
N LYS A 67 1.54 9.19 -9.78
CA LYS A 67 1.38 10.11 -10.92
C LYS A 67 2.19 11.38 -10.72
N ARG A 68 2.20 11.95 -9.50
CA ARG A 68 3.01 13.12 -9.16
C ARG A 68 4.50 12.85 -9.38
N VAL A 69 5.04 11.74 -8.86
CA VAL A 69 6.47 11.39 -8.98
C VAL A 69 6.86 11.25 -10.45
N VAL A 70 6.04 10.54 -11.24
CA VAL A 70 6.29 10.34 -12.68
C VAL A 70 6.23 11.66 -13.44
N GLN A 71 5.26 12.52 -13.13
CA GLN A 71 5.14 13.84 -13.76
C GLN A 71 6.35 14.72 -13.42
N GLN A 72 6.76 14.75 -12.16
CA GLN A 72 7.95 15.50 -11.72
C GLN A 72 9.22 14.98 -12.42
N ALA A 73 9.37 13.66 -12.55
CA ALA A 73 10.47 13.06 -13.28
C ALA A 73 10.51 13.51 -14.74
N ALA A 74 9.37 13.49 -15.43
CA ALA A 74 9.25 13.92 -16.82
C ALA A 74 9.56 15.41 -17.00
N GLU A 75 9.10 16.28 -16.08
CA GLU A 75 9.41 17.71 -16.08
C GLU A 75 10.93 17.95 -15.88
N LEU A 76 11.57 17.18 -15.00
CA LEU A 76 13.03 17.26 -14.77
C LEU A 76 13.85 16.74 -15.95
N GLU A 77 13.42 15.66 -16.60
CA GLU A 77 14.06 15.12 -17.82
C GLU A 77 13.97 16.13 -18.97
N GLN A 78 12.81 16.76 -19.16
CA GLN A 78 12.65 17.82 -20.17
C GLN A 78 13.54 19.03 -19.88
N ALA A 79 13.68 19.42 -18.61
CA ALA A 79 14.52 20.55 -18.20
C ALA A 79 16.03 20.27 -18.31
N GLN A 80 16.48 19.04 -18.06
CA GLN A 80 17.90 18.65 -18.17
C GLN A 80 18.34 18.41 -19.63
N GLY A 81 17.39 18.28 -20.56
CA GLY A 81 17.67 17.96 -21.96
C GLY A 81 18.01 16.46 -22.15
N PRO A 82 18.34 16.03 -23.38
CA PRO A 82 18.64 14.63 -23.65
C PRO A 82 19.78 14.16 -22.74
N SER A 83 19.57 13.03 -22.06
CA SER A 83 20.59 12.41 -21.20
C SER A 83 21.89 12.35 -21.97
N ALA A 84 22.96 12.95 -21.42
CA ALA A 84 24.29 12.78 -21.96
C ALA A 84 24.51 11.28 -22.15
N ILE A 85 24.78 10.87 -23.40
CA ILE A 85 25.08 9.49 -23.73
C ILE A 85 26.21 9.10 -22.78
N LYS A 86 25.95 8.14 -21.87
CA LYS A 86 27.00 7.62 -21.00
C LYS A 86 28.14 7.20 -21.93
N PRO A 87 29.37 7.70 -21.74
CA PRO A 87 30.49 7.28 -22.57
C PRO A 87 30.55 5.75 -22.54
N SER A 88 30.88 5.15 -23.69
CA SER A 88 31.15 3.71 -23.74
C SER A 88 32.15 3.35 -22.64
N LEU A 89 32.04 2.13 -22.11
CA LEU A 89 33.01 1.57 -21.17
C LEU A 89 34.44 1.88 -21.63
N ALA A 90 35.31 2.23 -20.70
CA ALA A 90 36.71 2.39 -21.04
C ALA A 90 37.25 1.05 -21.58
N PRO A 91 38.16 1.03 -22.56
CA PRO A 91 38.68 -0.21 -23.12
C PRO A 91 39.20 -1.20 -22.06
N ALA A 92 39.83 -0.69 -20.99
CA ALA A 92 40.29 -1.51 -19.87
C ALA A 92 39.17 -2.20 -19.08
N GLU A 93 38.00 -1.56 -18.93
CA GLU A 93 36.84 -2.17 -18.27
C GLU A 93 36.22 -3.27 -19.15
N VAL A 94 36.26 -3.09 -20.48
CA VAL A 94 35.82 -4.11 -21.43
C VAL A 94 36.72 -5.34 -21.34
N ASP A 95 38.03 -5.14 -21.26
CA ASP A 95 39.01 -6.23 -21.11
C ASP A 95 38.82 -6.99 -19.79
N GLU A 96 38.54 -6.30 -18.68
CA GLU A 96 38.22 -6.95 -17.39
C GLU A 96 36.94 -7.78 -17.44
N ILE A 97 35.89 -7.27 -18.10
CA ILE A 97 34.63 -8.02 -18.26
C ILE A 97 34.88 -9.28 -19.10
N ILE A 98 35.61 -9.16 -20.21
CA ILE A 98 35.97 -10.31 -21.07
C ILE A 98 36.78 -11.33 -20.27
N ALA A 99 37.79 -10.90 -19.52
CA ALA A 99 38.59 -11.77 -18.68
C ALA A 99 37.76 -12.49 -17.60
N ASN A 100 36.79 -11.81 -16.98
CA ASN A 100 35.89 -12.43 -16.02
C ASN A 100 34.90 -13.41 -16.67
N MET A 101 34.46 -13.18 -17.90
CA MET A 101 33.63 -14.16 -18.62
C MET A 101 34.41 -15.38 -19.10
N GLU A 102 35.69 -15.20 -19.44
CA GLU A 102 36.59 -16.29 -19.83
C GLU A 102 37.13 -17.08 -18.62
N ALA A 103 37.00 -16.53 -17.42
CA ALA A 103 37.42 -17.21 -16.21
C ALA A 103 36.61 -18.50 -16.00
N PRO A 104 37.25 -19.62 -15.63
CA PRO A 104 36.54 -20.84 -15.31
C PRO A 104 35.58 -20.56 -14.16
N GLY A 105 34.30 -20.91 -14.36
CA GLY A 105 33.26 -20.72 -13.36
C GLY A 105 33.73 -21.28 -12.02
N SER A 106 33.64 -20.48 -10.96
CA SER A 106 33.97 -20.95 -9.62
C SER A 106 33.14 -22.22 -9.39
N GLY A 107 33.78 -23.36 -9.17
CA GLY A 107 33.11 -24.67 -9.05
C GLY A 107 32.17 -24.79 -7.84
N ARG A 108 31.76 -23.67 -7.26
CA ARG A 108 30.74 -23.54 -6.24
C ARG A 108 29.44 -23.15 -6.93
N ILE A 109 28.48 -24.06 -6.92
CA ILE A 109 27.08 -23.74 -7.15
C ILE A 109 26.65 -22.91 -5.93
N GLU A 110 26.98 -21.63 -5.92
CA GLU A 110 26.37 -20.67 -5.01
C GLU A 110 24.96 -20.45 -5.55
N ASP A 111 23.95 -20.83 -4.78
CA ASP A 111 22.55 -20.67 -5.16
C ASP A 111 22.25 -19.18 -5.36
N TYR A 112 22.33 -18.69 -6.59
CA TYR A 112 21.92 -17.34 -7.00
C TYR A 112 20.39 -17.12 -6.92
N MET A 113 19.67 -18.04 -6.28
CA MET A 113 18.24 -17.92 -5.99
C MET A 113 18.06 -17.00 -4.78
N ILE A 114 18.26 -15.70 -4.98
CA ILE A 114 17.88 -14.66 -4.01
C ILE A 114 16.35 -14.66 -3.95
N ARG A 115 15.78 -15.46 -3.03
CA ARG A 115 14.33 -15.51 -2.80
C ARG A 115 13.81 -14.30 -2.03
N ASP A 116 14.65 -13.72 -1.20
CA ASP A 116 14.29 -12.60 -0.35
C ASP A 116 14.97 -11.32 -0.85
N VAL A 117 14.18 -10.47 -1.50
CA VAL A 117 14.61 -9.11 -1.84
C VAL A 117 14.67 -8.31 -0.55
N PRO A 118 15.83 -7.78 -0.13
CA PRO A 118 15.92 -6.98 1.07
C PRO A 118 15.05 -5.73 0.94
N ARG A 119 14.29 -5.39 1.98
CA ARG A 119 13.55 -4.12 2.06
C ARG A 119 14.53 -2.96 1.92
N LEU A 120 14.14 -1.92 1.19
CA LEU A 120 14.94 -0.72 1.06
C LEU A 120 14.97 0.00 2.40
N ASP A 121 16.18 0.37 2.80
CA ASP A 121 16.36 1.22 3.95
C ASP A 121 16.22 2.68 3.49
N SER A 122 14.99 3.19 3.54
CA SER A 122 14.66 4.58 3.19
C SER A 122 15.38 5.61 4.06
N SER A 123 16.01 5.20 5.16
CA SER A 123 16.85 6.10 5.99
C SER A 123 18.21 6.39 5.35
N LYS A 124 18.65 5.59 4.38
CA LYS A 124 19.93 5.80 3.71
C LYS A 124 19.82 6.92 2.67
N PRO A 125 20.66 7.97 2.75
CA PRO A 125 20.64 9.03 1.77
C PRO A 125 21.03 8.48 0.39
N VAL A 126 20.26 8.86 -0.63
CA VAL A 126 20.60 8.57 -2.03
C VAL A 126 21.94 9.23 -2.34
N ALA A 127 22.85 8.48 -2.95
CA ALA A 127 24.17 9.01 -3.29
C ALA A 127 24.06 10.26 -4.18
N PRO A 128 24.94 11.26 -4.00
CA PRO A 128 24.82 12.54 -4.68
C PRO A 128 24.85 12.43 -6.22
N ASN A 129 25.57 11.44 -6.75
CA ASN A 129 25.79 11.22 -8.19
C ASN A 129 24.79 10.25 -8.84
N THR A 130 23.69 9.91 -8.16
CA THR A 130 22.69 8.99 -8.69
C THR A 130 21.91 9.62 -9.85
N SER A 131 21.63 8.83 -10.89
CA SER A 131 20.90 9.30 -12.07
C SER A 131 19.49 9.76 -11.70
N LEU A 132 18.89 10.65 -12.50
CA LEU A 132 17.51 11.10 -12.28
C LEU A 132 16.55 9.91 -12.25
N ARG A 133 16.72 8.97 -13.20
CA ARG A 133 15.95 7.73 -13.25
C ARG A 133 16.08 6.93 -11.96
N ASP A 134 17.30 6.70 -11.49
CA ASP A 134 17.51 5.93 -10.26
C ASP A 134 16.90 6.63 -9.03
N LYS A 135 17.01 7.97 -8.94
CA LYS A 135 16.35 8.77 -7.88
C LYS A 135 14.84 8.58 -7.89
N THR A 136 14.22 8.63 -9.06
CA THR A 136 12.77 8.45 -9.20
C THR A 136 12.34 7.02 -8.86
N VAL A 137 13.15 6.02 -9.20
CA VAL A 137 12.91 4.63 -8.82
C VAL A 137 13.00 4.48 -7.30
N THR A 138 14.00 5.07 -6.64
CA THR A 138 14.11 5.03 -5.18
C THR A 138 12.91 5.70 -4.50
N GLU A 139 12.46 6.85 -5.00
CA GLU A 139 11.27 7.54 -4.49
C GLU A 139 10.00 6.70 -4.65
N LEU A 140 9.82 6.07 -5.82
CA LEU A 140 8.69 5.17 -6.07
C LEU A 140 8.71 3.95 -5.14
N LEU A 141 9.88 3.35 -4.92
CA LEU A 141 10.02 2.19 -4.05
C LEU A 141 9.75 2.56 -2.59
N ALA A 142 10.29 3.67 -2.11
CA ALA A 142 10.01 4.16 -0.75
C ALA A 142 8.51 4.45 -0.54
N MET A 143 7.83 4.99 -1.56
CA MET A 143 6.38 5.22 -1.53
C MET A 143 5.60 3.90 -1.49
N ILE A 144 6.00 2.90 -2.27
CA ILE A 144 5.36 1.57 -2.25
C ILE A 144 5.55 0.90 -0.88
N GLU A 145 6.75 0.97 -0.29
CA GLU A 145 7.00 0.41 1.03
C GLU A 145 6.16 1.06 2.12
N ALA A 146 6.03 2.39 2.10
CA ALA A 146 5.13 3.12 3.00
C ALA A 146 3.67 2.67 2.79
N ALA A 147 3.22 2.57 1.53
CA ALA A 147 1.87 2.13 1.21
C ALA A 147 1.56 0.72 1.72
N VAL A 148 2.49 -0.22 1.55
CA VAL A 148 2.35 -1.59 2.06
C VAL A 148 2.31 -1.60 3.58
N ALA A 149 3.19 -0.84 4.24
CA ALA A 149 3.23 -0.76 5.70
C ALA A 149 1.92 -0.19 6.28
N ASP A 150 1.38 0.87 5.66
CA ASP A 150 0.14 1.52 6.07
C ASP A 150 -1.07 0.60 5.86
N LEU A 151 -1.16 -0.08 4.69
CA LEU A 151 -2.22 -1.05 4.40
C LEU A 151 -2.17 -2.22 5.38
N GLU A 152 -1.01 -2.84 5.61
CA GLU A 152 -0.90 -3.94 6.56
C GLU A 152 -1.23 -3.49 8.00
N GLY A 153 -0.81 -2.28 8.39
CA GLY A 153 -1.12 -1.70 9.69
C GLY A 153 -2.62 -1.52 9.88
N PHE A 154 -3.30 -0.95 8.89
CA PHE A 154 -4.75 -0.79 8.87
C PHE A 154 -5.47 -2.13 8.92
N GLU A 155 -5.07 -3.10 8.09
CA GLU A 155 -5.67 -4.42 8.04
C GLU A 155 -5.57 -5.16 9.37
N ARG A 156 -4.40 -5.10 10.03
CA ARG A 156 -4.21 -5.66 11.38
C ARG A 156 -5.11 -4.98 12.41
N HIS A 157 -5.24 -3.66 12.35
CA HIS A 157 -6.11 -2.92 13.26
C HIS A 157 -7.59 -3.28 13.07
N MET A 158 -8.06 -3.31 11.83
CA MET A 158 -9.45 -3.66 11.50
C MET A 158 -9.78 -5.11 11.83
N ALA A 159 -8.85 -6.05 11.61
CA ALA A 159 -9.02 -7.43 12.04
C ALA A 159 -9.21 -7.54 13.56
N GLY A 160 -8.45 -6.78 14.35
CA GLY A 160 -8.62 -6.71 15.80
C GLY A 160 -10.00 -6.23 16.22
N ILE A 161 -10.49 -5.14 15.62
CA ILE A 161 -11.84 -4.60 15.89
C ILE A 161 -12.91 -5.63 15.50
N LYS A 162 -12.82 -6.22 14.30
CA LYS A 162 -13.79 -7.21 13.81
C LYS A 162 -13.87 -8.42 14.74
N ASN A 163 -12.72 -8.96 15.17
CA ASN A 163 -12.66 -10.11 16.07
C ASN A 163 -13.33 -9.82 17.42
N TRP A 164 -13.17 -8.61 17.95
CA TRP A 164 -13.82 -8.21 19.20
C TRP A 164 -15.34 -8.22 19.08
N TYR A 165 -15.89 -7.66 17.99
CA TYR A 165 -17.34 -7.65 17.74
C TYR A 165 -17.89 -9.04 17.44
N LEU A 166 -17.14 -9.90 16.74
CA LEU A 166 -17.51 -11.30 16.53
C LEU A 166 -17.62 -12.05 17.85
N ALA A 167 -16.63 -11.93 18.74
CA ALA A 167 -16.68 -12.55 20.07
C ALA A 167 -17.89 -12.04 20.88
N CYS A 168 -18.20 -10.74 20.79
CA CYS A 168 -19.39 -10.17 21.43
C CYS A 168 -20.70 -10.75 20.87
N LEU A 169 -20.76 -10.99 19.56
CA LEU A 169 -21.93 -11.58 18.88
C LEU A 169 -22.11 -13.04 19.29
N GLU A 170 -21.04 -13.82 19.32
CA GLU A 170 -21.05 -15.22 19.75
C GLU A 170 -21.58 -15.38 21.18
N GLN A 171 -21.11 -14.52 22.10
CA GLN A 171 -21.61 -14.49 23.48
C GLN A 171 -23.11 -14.18 23.56
N GLU A 172 -23.58 -13.21 22.77
CA GLU A 172 -24.99 -12.83 22.77
C GLU A 172 -25.87 -13.94 22.17
N MET A 173 -25.41 -14.60 21.10
CA MET A 173 -26.11 -15.75 20.52
C MET A 173 -26.17 -16.93 21.51
N ALA A 174 -25.07 -17.25 22.19
CA ALA A 174 -25.05 -18.30 23.21
C ALA A 174 -26.01 -18.00 24.37
N ARG A 175 -26.14 -16.73 24.76
CA ARG A 175 -27.10 -16.29 25.78
C ARG A 175 -28.55 -16.50 25.33
N LEU A 176 -28.87 -16.16 24.09
CA LEU A 176 -30.21 -16.36 23.51
C LEU A 176 -30.54 -17.85 23.41
N ASP A 177 -29.60 -18.69 23.01
CA ASP A 177 -29.78 -20.15 22.94
C ASP A 177 -30.03 -20.75 24.33
N GLN A 178 -29.31 -20.29 25.36
CA GLN A 178 -29.53 -20.73 26.74
C GLN A 178 -30.88 -20.25 27.30
N ALA A 179 -31.35 -19.07 26.90
CA ALA A 179 -32.67 -18.56 27.27
C ALA A 179 -33.79 -19.34 26.57
N GLY A 180 -33.60 -19.72 25.30
CA GLY A 180 -34.54 -20.55 24.54
C GLY A 180 -34.62 -22.00 25.04
N LYS A 181 -33.54 -22.53 25.63
CA LYS A 181 -33.49 -23.86 26.27
C LYS A 181 -34.12 -23.93 27.67
N ARG A 182 -34.69 -22.83 28.19
CA ARG A 182 -35.50 -22.83 29.41
C ARG A 182 -37.02 -22.80 29.13
N PRO A 183 -37.63 -23.77 28.42
CA PRO A 183 -39.07 -23.94 28.48
C PRO A 183 -39.45 -24.82 29.68
N GLU A 184 -40.57 -24.48 30.33
CA GLU A 184 -41.33 -25.29 31.32
C GLU A 184 -40.84 -25.33 32.78
N GLU A 185 -40.89 -24.18 33.47
CA GLU A 185 -41.27 -24.15 34.90
C GLU A 185 -42.27 -23.01 35.12
N ARG A 186 -43.53 -23.22 34.69
CA ARG A 186 -44.72 -22.52 35.20
C ARG A 186 -45.92 -23.44 35.16
#